data_AF-A0A523GQX3-F1
#
_entry.id   AF-A0A523GQX3-F1
#
_cell.length_a   1.000
_cell.length_b   1.000
_cell.length_c   1.000
_cell.angle_alpha   90.00
_cell.angle_beta   90.00
_cell.angle_gamma   90.00
#
_symmetry.space_group_name_H-M   'P 1'
#
loop_
_entity.id
_entity.type
_entity.pdbx_description
1 polymer ?
#
loop_
_entity_poly.entity_id
_entity_poly.type
_entity_poly.pdbx_seq_one_letter_code
_entity_poly.pdbx_strand_id
1 'polypeptide(L)' 'HSDADFMLRNLSEFTLQTSTDIVTLKAGSETIIPVKTLIRVGYVALDFEVLNAVTAPNTHPEIKMAVTVGE' A
#
# COMPACT_ATOMS: atom_id res chain seq x y z
N HIS A 1 -11.40 -3.20 -9.92
CA HIS A 1 -10.65 -3.92 -10.97
C HIS A 1 -10.17 -2.87 -11.96
N SER A 2 -8.92 -2.94 -12.40
CA SER A 2 -8.26 -1.94 -13.27
C SER A 2 -7.41 -2.68 -14.30
N ASP A 3 -7.33 -2.11 -15.51
CA ASP A 3 -6.48 -2.60 -16.61
C ASP A 3 -5.06 -2.02 -16.57
N ALA A 4 -4.76 -1.17 -15.58
CA ALA A 4 -3.44 -0.58 -15.36
C ALA A 4 -2.79 -1.11 -14.07
N ASP A 5 -1.47 -1.32 -14.14
CA ASP A 5 -0.63 -1.58 -12.97
C ASP A 5 -0.61 -0.34 -12.07
N PHE A 6 -0.45 -0.52 -10.76
CA PHE A 6 -0.21 0.56 -9.81
C PHE A 6 1.14 0.38 -9.11
N MET A 7 1.91 1.45 -9.04
CA MET A 7 3.13 1.51 -8.24
C MET A 7 2.86 2.29 -6.97
N LEU A 8 2.84 1.59 -5.84
CA LEU A 8 2.53 2.16 -4.54
C LEU A 8 3.81 2.32 -3.73
N ARG A 9 4.03 3.50 -3.15
CA ARG A 9 5.04 3.70 -2.11
C ARG A 9 4.37 3.65 -0.74
N ASN A 10 4.92 2.84 0.16
CA ASN A 10 4.47 2.77 1.54
C ASN A 10 4.80 4.07 2.29
N LEU A 11 3.78 4.70 2.87
CA LEU A 11 3.89 5.86 3.75
C LEU A 11 3.49 5.52 5.20
N SER A 12 3.09 4.28 5.46
CA SER A 12 2.66 3.85 6.80
C SER A 12 3.85 3.66 7.75
N GLU A 13 3.53 3.60 9.04
CA GLU A 13 4.50 3.26 10.09
C GLU A 13 4.90 1.76 10.10
N PHE A 14 4.22 0.94 9.29
CA PHE A 14 4.46 -0.50 9.22
C PHE A 14 5.46 -0.84 8.11
N THR A 15 6.35 -1.80 8.39
CA THR A 15 7.27 -2.33 7.38
C THR A 15 6.60 -3.42 6.56
N LEU A 16 6.64 -3.28 5.24
CA LEU A 16 6.19 -4.33 4.33
C LEU A 16 7.30 -5.36 4.15
N GLN A 17 6.95 -6.63 3.96
CA GLN A 17 7.92 -7.71 3.70
C GLN A 17 8.38 -7.73 2.23
N THR A 18 8.64 -6.55 1.69
CA THR A 18 9.19 -6.33 0.35
C THR A 18 10.64 -5.86 0.48
N SER A 19 11.46 -6.05 -0.56
CA SER A 19 12.87 -5.60 -0.55
C SER A 19 13.00 -4.07 -0.64
N THR A 20 11.91 -3.37 -0.92
CA THR A 20 11.79 -1.92 -1.05
C THR A 20 10.46 -1.47 -0.48
N ASP A 21 10.31 -0.21 -0.07
CA ASP A 21 9.01 0.39 0.31
C ASP A 21 8.07 0.62 -0.88
N ILE A 22 8.28 -0.10 -1.99
CA ILE A 22 7.47 -0.03 -3.20
C ILE A 22 6.76 -1.37 -3.41
N VAL A 23 5.46 -1.31 -3.66
CA VAL A 23 4.61 -2.44 -4.03
C VAL A 23 4.03 -2.18 -5.42
N THR A 24 4.14 -3.18 -6.30
CA THR A 24 3.48 -3.13 -7.61
C THR A 24 2.23 -3.99 -7.57
N LEU A 25 1.06 -3.36 -7.71
CA LEU A 25 -0.21 -4.07 -7.92
C LEU A 25 -0.38 -4.30 -9.42
N LYS A 26 -0.50 -5.57 -9.83
CA LYS A 26 -0.69 -5.91 -11.24
C LYS A 26 -2.14 -5.75 -11.66
N ALA A 27 -2.33 -5.21 -12.86
CA ALA A 27 -3.64 -5.09 -13.48
C ALA A 27 -4.36 -6.44 -13.49
N GLY A 28 -5.65 -6.41 -13.14
CA GLY A 28 -6.49 -7.61 -13.13
C GLY A 28 -6.09 -8.72 -12.16
N SER A 29 -5.13 -8.50 -11.24
CA SER A 29 -4.66 -9.52 -10.30
C SER A 29 -4.91 -9.14 -8.84
N GLU A 30 -4.90 -10.14 -7.98
CA GLU A 30 -4.77 -9.95 -6.53
C GLU A 30 -3.29 -9.95 -6.15
N THR A 31 -2.92 -9.14 -5.16
CA THR A 31 -1.56 -9.07 -4.61
C THR A 31 -1.65 -9.16 -3.10
N ILE A 32 -0.94 -10.13 -2.52
CA ILE A 32 -0.84 -10.28 -1.06
C ILE A 32 0.35 -9.43 -0.58
N ILE A 33 0.08 -8.48 0.33
CA ILE A 33 1.10 -7.62 0.93
C ILE A 33 1.33 -8.10 2.37
N PRO A 34 2.46 -8.76 2.68
CA PRO A 34 2.75 -9.17 4.04
C PRO A 34 3.23 -7.96 4.83
N VAL A 35 2.57 -7.69 5.96
CA VAL A 35 2.88 -6.55 6.85
C VAL A 35 3.53 -7.07 8.12
N LYS A 36 4.67 -6.49 8.50
CA LYS A 36 5.35 -6.82 9.76
C LYS A 36 4.89 -5.89 10.87
N THR A 37 4.51 -6.48 12.00
CA THR A 37 4.16 -5.77 13.22
C THR A 37 5.12 -6.18 14.34
N LEU A 38 5.56 -5.22 15.16
CA LEU A 38 6.44 -5.51 16.29
C LEU A 38 5.69 -6.13 17.48
N ILE A 39 4.41 -5.77 17.61
CA ILE A 39 3.50 -6.25 18.65
C ILE A 39 2.18 -6.66 18.00
N ARG A 40 1.36 -7.41 18.74
CA ARG A 40 -0.03 -7.65 18.33
C ARG A 40 -0.77 -6.31 18.34
N VAL A 41 -1.25 -5.90 17.17
CA VAL A 41 -2.05 -4.68 17.00
C VAL A 41 -3.50 -5.07 16.69
N GLY A 42 -4.46 -4.26 17.17
CA GLY A 42 -5.88 -4.46 16.87
C GLY A 42 -6.28 -3.98 15.47
N TYR A 43 -5.47 -3.13 14.85
CA TYR A 43 -5.65 -2.67 13.47
C TYR A 43 -4.32 -2.30 12.83
N VAL A 44 -4.30 -2.27 11.51
CA VAL A 44 -3.18 -1.80 10.68
C VAL A 44 -3.70 -0.68 9.80
N ALA A 45 -3.09 0.50 9.91
CA ALA A 45 -3.32 1.63 9.00
C ALA A 45 -2.22 1.64 7.93
N LEU A 46 -2.61 1.41 6.69
CA LEU A 46 -1.75 1.39 5.51
C LEU A 46 -2.04 2.62 4.66
N ASP A 47 -1.05 3.49 4.54
CA ASP A 47 -1.08 4.69 3.71
C ASP A 47 -0.10 4.51 2.54
N PHE A 48 -0.55 4.82 1.33
CA PHE A 48 0.22 4.64 0.11
C PHE A 48 0.18 5.88 -0.79
N GLU A 49 1.30 6.21 -1.41
CA GLU A 49 1.37 7.15 -2.54
C GLU A 49 1.37 6.38 -3.86
N VAL A 50 0.50 6.76 -4.80
CA VAL A 50 0.41 6.11 -6.13
C VAL A 50 1.35 6.81 -7.12
N LEU A 51 2.57 6.30 -7.26
CA LEU A 51 3.66 6.93 -8.01
C LEU A 51 3.36 7.10 -9.51
N ASN A 52 2.56 6.22 -10.08
CA ASN A 52 2.21 6.26 -11.51
C ASN A 52 0.87 6.95 -11.79
N ALA A 53 0.26 7.59 -10.80
CA ALA A 53 -0.90 8.45 -10.97
C ALA A 53 -0.53 9.90 -10.63
N VAL A 54 -0.98 10.86 -11.44
CA VAL A 54 -0.68 12.29 -11.28
C VAL A 54 -1.99 13.07 -11.26
N THR A 55 -2.24 13.82 -10.19
CA THR A 55 -3.46 14.63 -10.03
C THR A 55 -3.21 16.11 -10.33
N ALA A 56 -1.97 16.57 -10.16
CA ALA A 56 -1.47 17.90 -10.50
C ALA A 56 0.05 17.81 -10.75
N PRO A 57 0.71 18.85 -11.30
CA PRO A 57 2.15 18.84 -11.50
C PRO A 57 2.90 18.43 -10.21
N ASN A 58 3.75 17.40 -10.28
CA ASN A 58 4.48 16.82 -9.16
C ASN A 58 3.62 16.39 -7.95
N THR A 59 2.33 16.08 -8.17
CA THR A 59 1.41 15.65 -7.12
C THR A 59 0.83 14.29 -7.44
N HIS A 60 1.04 13.34 -6.53
CA HIS A 60 0.52 11.98 -6.61
C HIS A 60 -0.65 11.81 -5.63
N PRO A 61 -1.66 11.00 -5.96
CA PRO A 61 -2.74 10.73 -5.03
C PRO A 61 -2.27 9.78 -3.93
N GLU A 62 -2.84 9.96 -2.74
CA GLU A 62 -2.66 9.08 -1.59
C GLU A 62 -3.89 8.18 -1.41
N ILE A 63 -3.65 6.93 -0.99
CA ILE A 63 -4.67 5.95 -0.62
C ILE A 63 -4.45 5.58 0.84
N LYS A 64 -5.52 5.67 1.64
CA LYS A 64 -5.51 5.32 3.06
C LYS A 64 -6.43 4.13 3.30
N MET A 65 -5.91 3.12 3.97
CA MET A 65 -6.64 1.88 4.27
C MET A 65 -6.44 1.51 5.74
N ALA A 66 -7.53 1.27 6.45
CA ALA A 66 -7.48 0.75 7.81
C ALA A 66 -8.11 -0.65 7.84
N VAL A 67 -7.37 -1.63 8.35
CA VAL A 67 -7.81 -3.02 8.45
C VAL A 67 -7.74 -3.46 9.90
N THR A 68 -8.86 -3.92 10.45
CA THR A 68 -8.91 -4.53 11.79
C THR A 68 -8.29 -5.92 11.74
N VAL A 69 -7.39 -6.22 12.69
CA VAL A 69 -6.80 -7.55 12.83
C VAL A 69 -7.72 -8.36 13.74
N GLY A 70 -8.36 -9.39 13.18
CA GLY A 70 -9.23 -10.30 13.94
C GLY A 70 -8.47 -11.10 15.00
N GLU A 71 -9.19 -11.55 16.02
CA GLU A 71 -8.64 -12.33 17.14
C GLU A 71 -8.19 -13.74 16.76
#